data_AF-A0A4P7QYC9-F1
#
_entry.id   AF-A0A4P7QYC9-F1
#
_cell.length_a   1.000
_cell.length_b   1.000
_cell.length_c   1.000
_cell.angle_alpha   90.00
_cell.angle_beta   90.00
_cell.angle_gamma   90.00
#
_symmetry.space_group_name_H-M   'P 1'
#
loop_
_entity.id
_entity.type
_entity.pdbx_description
1 polymer ?
#
loop_
_entity_poly.entity_id
_entity_poly.type
_entity_poly.pdbx_seq_one_letter_code
_entity_poly.pdbx_strand_id
1 'polypeptide(L)'
;MTMFDRLSRLFAPASTPSETLPSLPGVPTPPPVAFDFEDDRLPDGARVKIRRILACLDEAAGAIQREQVPGFTRVDMEQMREIHLPKLARSYIEIPSGYRGDIFRRTGRSASFILMESLDQMQTRMDDILKNLAQSDIDAFTENVQFIGQRYGDEDNPFR
;
A
#
# COMPACT_ATOMS: atom_id res chain seq x y z
N MET A 1 15.11 27.80 -45.13
CA MET A 1 16.34 27.25 -45.73
C MET A 1 17.53 27.92 -45.06
N THR A 2 17.94 27.43 -43.88
CA THR A 2 18.99 26.41 -43.62
C THR A 2 20.42 26.98 -43.64
N MET A 3 20.79 27.64 -42.54
CA MET A 3 22.17 28.03 -42.17
C MET A 3 22.72 27.20 -41.00
N PHE A 4 22.21 25.99 -40.77
CA PHE A 4 22.62 25.10 -39.67
C PHE A 4 22.96 23.67 -40.11
N ASP A 5 23.20 23.44 -41.40
CA ASP A 5 23.44 22.11 -41.99
C ASP A 5 24.93 21.78 -42.21
N ARG A 6 25.83 22.38 -41.40
CA ARG A 6 27.29 22.22 -41.58
C ARG A 6 28.08 21.79 -40.34
N LEU A 7 27.43 21.36 -39.26
CA LEU A 7 28.10 20.86 -38.05
C LEU A 7 27.72 19.43 -37.63
N SER A 8 26.89 18.73 -38.39
CA SER A 8 26.37 17.38 -38.07
C SER A 8 27.23 16.21 -38.59
N ARG A 9 28.47 16.44 -39.04
CA ARG A 9 29.36 15.38 -39.57
C ARG A 9 30.55 14.98 -38.69
N LEU A 10 30.58 15.41 -37.42
CA LEU A 10 31.63 15.04 -36.46
C LEU A 10 31.16 14.14 -35.31
N PHE A 11 29.91 13.67 -35.32
CA PHE A 11 29.40 12.72 -34.34
C PHE A 11 28.75 11.53 -35.06
N ALA A 12 29.60 10.69 -35.65
CA ALA A 12 29.25 9.31 -35.93
C ALA A 12 29.66 8.47 -34.71
N PRO A 13 28.73 7.91 -33.93
CA PRO A 13 29.09 6.89 -32.96
C PRO A 13 29.46 5.62 -33.72
N ALA A 14 30.69 5.17 -33.53
CA ALA A 14 31.16 3.87 -33.98
C ALA A 14 30.24 2.77 -33.43
N SER A 15 29.70 1.95 -34.32
CA SER A 15 29.05 0.70 -33.96
C SER A 15 30.10 -0.24 -33.36
N THR A 16 30.12 -0.39 -32.04
CA THR A 16 30.79 -1.52 -31.40
C THR A 16 29.87 -2.74 -31.48
N PRO A 17 30.32 -3.87 -32.04
CA PRO A 17 29.56 -5.10 -32.03
C PRO A 17 29.38 -5.60 -30.59
N SER A 18 28.23 -6.24 -30.35
CA SER A 18 27.83 -6.87 -29.10
C SER A 18 28.93 -7.72 -28.48
N GLU A 19 29.47 -7.27 -27.35
CA GLU A 19 30.19 -8.13 -26.43
C GLU A 19 29.17 -8.84 -25.55
N THR A 20 28.89 -10.10 -25.89
CA THR A 20 28.08 -11.01 -25.07
C THR A 20 28.84 -11.26 -23.77
N LEU A 21 28.55 -10.47 -22.74
CA LEU A 21 28.95 -10.76 -21.38
C LEU A 21 28.29 -12.09 -20.94
N PRO A 22 29.01 -13.00 -20.28
CA PRO A 22 28.40 -14.18 -19.68
C PRO A 22 27.39 -13.75 -18.62
N SER A 23 26.13 -14.16 -18.81
CA SER A 23 25.06 -14.00 -17.84
C SER A 23 25.48 -14.62 -16.50
N LEU A 24 25.74 -13.77 -15.50
CA LEU A 24 25.93 -14.23 -14.13
C LEU A 24 24.65 -14.97 -13.69
N PRO A 25 24.76 -16.15 -13.06
CA PRO A 25 23.62 -16.86 -12.50
C PRO A 25 22.89 -15.96 -11.51
N GLY A 26 21.55 -15.95 -11.62
CA GLY A 26 20.65 -15.02 -10.96
C GLY A 26 21.05 -14.71 -9.52
N VAL A 27 21.35 -13.44 -9.27
CA VAL A 27 21.36 -12.92 -7.90
C VAL A 27 19.93 -13.14 -7.40
N PRO A 28 19.70 -13.98 -6.37
CA PRO A 28 18.39 -14.03 -5.75
C PRO A 28 18.11 -12.61 -5.28
N THR A 29 17.07 -11.97 -5.82
CA THR A 29 16.54 -10.73 -5.27
C THR A 29 16.37 -11.00 -3.77
N PRO A 30 17.13 -10.34 -2.88
CA PRO A 30 16.96 -10.56 -1.46
C PRO A 30 15.48 -10.30 -1.17
N PRO A 31 14.79 -11.20 -0.44
CA PRO A 31 13.42 -10.92 -0.04
C PRO A 31 13.43 -9.53 0.61
N PRO A 32 12.41 -8.68 0.35
CA PRO A 32 12.32 -7.39 1.03
C PRO A 32 12.48 -7.68 2.51
N VAL A 33 13.54 -7.14 3.13
CA VAL A 33 13.85 -7.42 4.52
C VAL A 33 12.64 -6.95 5.31
N ALA A 34 11.81 -7.92 5.73
CA ALA A 34 10.59 -7.64 6.45
C ALA A 34 10.98 -6.88 7.72
N PHE A 35 10.39 -5.69 7.89
CA PHE A 35 10.65 -4.90 9.07
C PHE A 35 10.09 -5.63 10.29
N ASP A 36 10.89 -5.78 11.34
CA ASP A 36 10.45 -6.41 12.58
C ASP A 36 9.58 -5.45 13.39
N PHE A 37 8.26 -5.68 13.34
CA PHE A 37 7.28 -4.89 14.07
C PHE A 37 7.13 -5.32 15.54
N GLU A 38 7.77 -6.42 15.95
CA GLU A 38 7.74 -6.92 17.32
C GLU A 38 8.94 -6.42 18.16
N ASP A 39 9.77 -5.53 17.61
CA ASP A 39 10.92 -4.94 18.30
C ASP A 39 10.54 -4.32 19.66
N ASP A 40 11.22 -4.77 20.72
CA ASP A 40 11.01 -4.34 22.11
C ASP A 40 11.22 -2.83 22.32
N ARG A 41 11.91 -2.14 21.41
CA ARG A 41 12.11 -0.69 21.46
C ARG A 41 10.85 0.09 21.11
N LEU A 42 9.87 -0.54 20.47
CA LEU A 42 8.54 0.04 20.22
C LEU A 42 7.69 -0.02 21.50
N PRO A 43 6.80 0.95 21.76
CA PRO A 43 5.86 0.85 22.87
C PRO A 43 4.87 -0.30 22.67
N ASP A 44 4.48 -0.98 23.75
CA ASP A 44 3.54 -2.11 23.70
C ASP A 44 2.22 -1.75 22.98
N GLY A 45 1.66 -0.57 23.29
CA GLY A 45 0.45 -0.07 22.65
C GLY A 45 0.61 0.16 21.14
N ALA A 46 1.82 0.54 20.69
CA ALA A 46 2.12 0.70 19.27
C ALA A 46 2.20 -0.66 18.56
N ARG A 47 2.86 -1.66 19.16
CA ARG A 47 2.93 -3.02 18.60
C ARG A 47 1.54 -3.63 18.42
N VAL A 48 0.66 -3.47 19.41
CA VAL A 48 -0.75 -3.92 19.31
C VAL A 48 -1.48 -3.23 18.15
N LYS A 49 -1.34 -1.91 18.00
CA LYS A 49 -1.98 -1.17 16.90
C LYS A 49 -1.42 -1.57 15.54
N ILE A 50 -0.11 -1.72 15.41
CA ILE A 50 0.53 -2.16 14.16
C ILE A 50 0.00 -3.54 13.74
N ARG A 51 -0.08 -4.50 14.68
CA ARG A 51 -0.67 -5.82 14.40
C ARG A 51 -2.10 -5.72 13.89
N ARG A 52 -2.92 -4.84 14.48
CA ARG A 52 -4.29 -4.59 14.02
C ARG A 52 -4.32 -4.02 12.60
N ILE A 53 -3.50 -3.01 12.29
CA ILE A 53 -3.44 -2.42 10.96
C ILE A 53 -3.01 -3.47 9.92
N LEU A 54 -2.00 -4.29 10.23
CA LEU A 54 -1.55 -5.37 9.34
C LEU A 54 -2.66 -6.39 9.07
N ALA A 55 -3.42 -6.77 10.10
CA ALA A 55 -4.57 -7.66 9.92
C ALA A 55 -5.66 -7.04 9.03
N CYS A 56 -5.99 -5.76 9.23
CA CYS A 56 -6.94 -5.05 8.38
C CYS A 56 -6.46 -4.94 6.93
N LEU A 57 -5.15 -4.74 6.71
CA LEU A 57 -4.55 -4.71 5.37
C LEU A 57 -4.68 -6.07 4.66
N ASP A 58 -4.45 -7.18 5.37
CA ASP A 58 -4.61 -8.52 4.80
C ASP A 58 -6.08 -8.84 4.49
N GLU A 59 -7.01 -8.44 5.36
CA GLU A 59 -8.46 -8.57 5.13
C GLU A 59 -8.90 -7.80 3.88
N ALA A 60 -8.53 -6.52 3.80
CA ALA A 60 -8.87 -5.66 2.68
C ALA A 60 -8.24 -6.15 1.37
N ALA A 61 -7.02 -6.72 1.41
CA ALA A 61 -6.37 -7.26 0.21
C ALA A 61 -7.17 -8.44 -0.38
N GLY A 62 -7.72 -9.30 0.49
CA GLY A 62 -8.59 -10.40 0.07
C GLY A 62 -9.91 -9.91 -0.53
N ALA A 63 -10.48 -8.82 -0.01
CA ALA A 63 -11.70 -8.21 -0.55
C ALA A 63 -11.48 -7.54 -1.91
N ILE A 64 -10.41 -6.74 -2.03
CA ILE A 64 -10.02 -6.07 -3.27
C ILE A 64 -9.70 -7.05 -4.40
N GLN A 65 -9.25 -8.26 -4.10
CA GLN A 65 -9.01 -9.26 -5.14
C GLN A 65 -10.32 -9.81 -5.73
N ARG A 66 -11.42 -9.81 -4.95
CA ARG A 66 -12.73 -10.28 -5.40
C ARG A 66 -13.48 -9.20 -6.18
N GLU A 67 -13.37 -7.96 -5.71
CA GLU A 67 -14.04 -6.81 -6.31
C GLU A 67 -13.14 -6.12 -7.36
N GLN A 68 -13.70 -5.60 -8.45
CA GLN A 68 -12.92 -4.75 -9.39
C GLN A 68 -12.73 -3.33 -8.81
N VAL A 69 -12.21 -3.25 -7.59
CA VAL A 69 -11.98 -2.00 -6.86
C VAL A 69 -11.02 -1.12 -7.66
N PRO A 70 -11.19 0.21 -7.64
CA PRO A 70 -10.26 1.13 -8.28
C PRO A 70 -8.81 0.85 -7.86
N GLY A 71 -7.91 0.70 -8.84
CA GLY A 71 -6.50 0.32 -8.60
C GLY A 71 -5.75 1.26 -7.66
N PHE A 72 -6.21 2.50 -7.48
CA PHE A 72 -5.65 3.45 -6.52
C PHE A 72 -5.72 2.95 -5.07
N THR A 73 -6.84 2.36 -4.64
CA THR A 73 -7.00 1.85 -3.26
C THR A 73 -6.01 0.72 -2.97
N ARG A 74 -5.77 -0.14 -3.96
CA ARG A 74 -4.79 -1.23 -3.86
C ARG A 74 -3.36 -0.69 -3.68
N VAL A 75 -2.97 0.30 -4.49
CA VAL A 75 -1.64 0.92 -4.39
C VAL A 75 -1.47 1.64 -3.06
N ASP A 76 -2.49 2.37 -2.58
CA ASP A 76 -2.47 3.07 -1.29
C ASP A 76 -2.20 2.08 -0.13
N MET A 77 -2.88 0.93 -0.13
CA MET A 77 -2.67 -0.12 0.88
C MET A 77 -1.29 -0.78 0.79
N GLU A 78 -0.80 -1.04 -0.42
CA GLU A 78 0.54 -1.58 -0.64
C GLU A 78 1.62 -0.61 -0.13
N GLN A 79 1.48 0.69 -0.45
CA GLN A 79 2.35 1.73 0.10
C GLN A 79 2.26 1.82 1.62
N MET A 80 1.06 1.69 2.19
CA MET A 80 0.86 1.69 3.63
C MET A 80 1.62 0.56 4.31
N ARG A 81 1.52 -0.66 3.76
CA ARG A 81 2.16 -1.87 4.26
C ARG A 81 3.68 -1.84 4.11
N GLU A 82 4.16 -1.51 2.92
CA GLU A 82 5.55 -1.73 2.54
C GLU A 82 6.45 -0.53 2.81
N ILE A 83 5.87 0.68 2.85
CA ILE A 83 6.64 1.92 2.95
C ILE A 83 6.29 2.66 4.25
N HIS A 84 5.02 3.00 4.46
CA HIS A 84 4.65 3.95 5.51
C HIS A 84 4.78 3.36 6.92
N LEU A 85 4.22 2.17 7.16
CA LEU A 85 4.34 1.49 8.45
C LEU A 85 5.80 1.23 8.85
N PRO A 86 6.63 0.57 8.01
CA PRO A 86 8.04 0.34 8.33
C PRO A 86 8.82 1.63 8.57
N LYS A 87 8.60 2.67 7.74
CA LYS A 87 9.28 3.95 7.89
C LYS A 87 8.91 4.64 9.20
N LEU A 88 7.64 4.63 9.58
CA LEU A 88 7.17 5.22 10.83
C LEU A 88 7.77 4.52 12.05
N ALA A 89 7.69 3.19 12.09
CA ALA A 89 8.25 2.39 13.19
C ALA A 89 9.78 2.55 13.28
N ARG A 90 10.50 2.47 12.15
CA ARG A 90 11.95 2.71 12.09
C ARG A 90 12.33 4.09 12.63
N SER A 91 11.63 5.13 12.18
CA SER A 91 11.90 6.50 12.61
C SER A 91 11.77 6.67 14.12
N TYR A 92 10.81 5.97 14.75
CA TYR A 92 10.68 5.98 16.21
C TYR A 92 11.85 5.27 16.91
N ILE A 93 12.23 4.10 16.40
CA ILE A 93 13.28 3.25 16.97
C ILE A 93 14.64 3.95 16.91
N GLU A 94 14.94 4.65 15.82
CA GLU A 94 16.18 5.39 15.60
C GLU A 94 16.35 6.57 16.57
N ILE A 95 15.27 7.08 17.17
CA ILE A 95 15.36 8.13 18.20
C ILE A 95 15.95 7.50 19.48
N PRO A 96 17.11 7.97 19.97
CA PRO A 96 17.70 7.43 21.18
C PRO A 96 16.78 7.64 22.38
N SER A 97 16.67 6.63 23.25
CA SER A 97 15.69 6.59 24.36
C SER A 97 15.75 7.82 25.27
N GLY A 98 16.95 8.32 25.56
CA GLY A 98 17.15 9.53 26.38
C GLY A 98 16.51 10.79 25.78
N TYR A 99 16.43 10.91 24.46
CA TYR A 99 15.87 12.09 23.79
C TYR A 99 14.37 11.97 23.46
N ARG A 100 13.78 10.78 23.56
CA ARG A 100 12.34 10.58 23.28
C ARG A 100 11.45 11.44 24.19
N GLY A 101 11.88 11.65 25.42
CA GLY A 101 11.25 12.54 26.41
C GLY A 101 11.70 13.99 26.34
N ASP A 102 12.91 14.30 25.88
CA ASP A 102 13.39 15.68 25.77
C ASP A 102 12.82 16.43 24.56
N ILE A 103 12.54 15.73 23.44
CA ILE A 103 11.83 16.32 22.29
C ILE A 103 10.47 16.92 22.74
N PHE A 104 9.81 16.31 23.72
CA PHE A 104 8.56 16.79 24.32
C PHE A 104 8.66 18.24 24.81
N ARG A 105 9.82 18.65 25.36
CA ARG A 105 10.01 20.03 25.87
C ARG A 105 10.03 21.08 24.75
N ARG A 106 10.39 20.70 23.52
CA ARG A 106 10.46 21.62 22.37
C ARG A 106 9.20 21.65 21.52
N THR A 107 8.51 20.52 21.38
CA THR A 107 7.36 20.37 20.47
C THR A 107 6.02 20.23 21.19
N GLY A 108 6.02 20.00 22.51
CA GLY A 108 4.81 19.72 23.31
C GLY A 108 4.21 18.33 23.06
N ARG A 109 4.80 17.50 22.19
CA ARG A 109 4.34 16.13 21.89
C ARG A 109 5.52 15.17 21.98
N SER A 110 5.34 14.05 22.69
CA SER A 110 6.38 13.04 22.83
C SER A 110 6.49 12.23 21.54
N ALA A 111 7.65 11.66 21.24
CA ALA A 111 7.81 10.78 20.08
C ALA A 111 6.80 9.62 20.10
N SER A 112 6.48 9.09 21.29
CA SER A 112 5.49 8.04 21.47
C SER A 112 4.07 8.52 21.17
N PHE A 113 3.73 9.77 21.54
CA PHE A 113 2.44 10.35 21.21
C PHE A 113 2.26 10.50 19.70
N ILE A 114 3.28 11.04 19.01
CA ILE A 114 3.25 11.22 17.55
C ILE A 114 3.11 9.86 16.84
N LEU A 115 3.87 8.85 17.28
CA LEU A 115 3.75 7.49 16.75
C LEU A 115 2.31 6.97 16.88
N MET A 116 1.72 7.07 18.08
CA MET A 116 0.38 6.57 18.34
C MET A 116 -0.68 7.33 17.52
N GLU A 117 -0.59 8.65 17.44
CA GLU A 117 -1.49 9.49 16.64
C GLU A 117 -1.41 9.14 15.15
N SER A 118 -0.20 8.94 14.61
CA SER A 118 -0.01 8.50 13.22
C SER A 118 -0.58 7.09 12.98
N LEU A 119 -0.40 6.16 13.92
CA LEU A 119 -1.00 4.82 13.82
C LEU A 119 -2.54 4.89 13.86
N ASP A 120 -3.12 5.78 14.67
CA ASP A 120 -4.57 5.99 14.71
C ASP A 120 -5.10 6.52 13.37
N GLN A 121 -4.41 7.47 12.75
CA GLN A 121 -4.79 7.98 11.42
C GLN A 121 -4.75 6.88 10.35
N MET A 122 -3.72 6.02 10.38
CA MET A 122 -3.62 4.87 9.48
C MET A 122 -4.76 3.87 9.71
N GLN A 123 -5.10 3.58 10.97
CA GLN A 123 -6.23 2.71 11.29
C GLN A 123 -7.56 3.29 10.80
N THR A 124 -7.84 4.58 11.02
CA THR A 124 -9.07 5.22 10.53
C THR A 124 -9.19 5.11 9.01
N ARG A 125 -8.09 5.34 8.29
CA ARG A 125 -8.06 5.17 6.83
C ARG A 125 -8.39 3.74 6.41
N MET A 126 -7.86 2.73 7.11
CA MET A 126 -8.17 1.33 6.84
C MET A 126 -9.63 0.99 7.14
N ASP A 127 -10.18 1.49 8.24
CA ASP A 127 -11.58 1.28 8.60
C ASP A 127 -12.52 1.89 7.52
N ASP A 128 -12.18 3.06 6.97
CA ASP A 128 -12.91 3.67 5.86
C ASP A 128 -12.85 2.83 4.59
N ILE A 129 -11.67 2.28 4.24
CA ILE A 129 -11.50 1.40 3.09
C ILE A 129 -12.38 0.15 3.25
N LEU A 130 -12.28 -0.54 4.40
CA LEU A 130 -13.07 -1.74 4.68
C LEU A 130 -14.58 -1.46 4.64
N LYS A 131 -15.02 -0.32 5.18
CA LYS A 131 -16.42 0.08 5.12
C LYS A 131 -16.90 0.28 3.67
N ASN A 132 -16.10 0.92 2.82
CA ASN A 132 -16.47 1.13 1.42
C ASN A 132 -16.51 -0.19 0.64
N LEU A 133 -15.58 -1.12 0.90
CA LEU A 133 -15.60 -2.46 0.32
C LEU A 133 -16.85 -3.23 0.74
N ALA A 134 -17.18 -3.21 2.03
CA ALA A 134 -18.38 -3.87 2.53
C ALA A 134 -19.67 -3.28 1.92
N GLN A 135 -19.72 -1.97 1.69
CA GLN A 135 -20.86 -1.35 1.00
C GLN A 135 -20.98 -1.81 -0.45
N SER A 136 -19.86 -1.87 -1.18
CA SER A 136 -19.81 -2.38 -2.55
C SER A 136 -20.29 -3.85 -2.63
N ASP A 137 -19.85 -4.70 -1.69
CA ASP A 137 -20.30 -6.09 -1.60
C ASP A 137 -21.84 -6.19 -1.39
N ILE A 138 -22.41 -5.33 -0.55
CA ILE A 138 -23.86 -5.27 -0.29
C ILE A 138 -24.64 -4.82 -1.53
N ASP A 139 -24.13 -3.81 -2.24
CA ASP A 139 -24.77 -3.28 -3.44
C ASP A 139 -24.79 -4.35 -4.54
N ALA A 140 -23.65 -5.00 -4.78
CA ALA A 140 -23.54 -6.11 -5.74
C ALA A 140 -24.46 -7.29 -5.39
N PHE A 141 -24.60 -7.62 -4.10
CA PHE A 141 -25.55 -8.63 -3.64
C PHE A 141 -26.99 -8.23 -3.96
N THR A 142 -27.36 -6.99 -3.67
CA THR A 142 -28.71 -6.46 -3.89
C THR A 142 -29.08 -6.48 -5.38
N GLU A 143 -28.16 -6.06 -6.25
CA GLU A 143 -28.34 -6.10 -7.71
C GLU A 143 -28.59 -7.53 -8.21
N ASN A 144 -27.82 -8.50 -7.70
CA ASN A 144 -27.98 -9.90 -8.07
C ASN A 144 -29.35 -10.46 -7.63
N VAL A 145 -29.79 -10.15 -6.40
CA VAL A 145 -31.13 -10.56 -5.91
C VAL A 145 -32.24 -9.97 -6.78
N GLN A 146 -32.14 -8.69 -7.14
CA GLN A 146 -33.12 -8.04 -8.03
C GLN A 146 -33.14 -8.68 -9.42
N PHE A 147 -31.97 -8.97 -9.98
CA PHE A 147 -31.85 -9.64 -11.27
C PHE A 147 -32.50 -11.03 -11.26
N ILE A 148 -32.26 -11.83 -10.21
CA ILE A 148 -32.88 -13.15 -10.04
C ILE A 148 -34.40 -13.00 -9.94
N GLY A 149 -34.89 -12.04 -9.15
CA GLY A 149 -36.32 -11.75 -9.02
C GLY A 149 -36.97 -11.39 -10.36
N GLN A 150 -36.32 -10.57 -11.19
CA GLN A 150 -36.83 -10.22 -12.52
C GLN A 150 -36.78 -11.38 -13.50
N ARG A 151 -35.69 -12.17 -13.48
CA ARG A 151 -35.47 -13.23 -14.47
C ARG A 151 -36.28 -14.49 -14.21
N TYR A 152 -36.58 -14.77 -12.94
CA TYR A 152 -37.19 -16.02 -12.51
C TYR A 152 -38.49 -15.82 -11.71
N GLY A 153 -38.81 -14.59 -11.28
CA GLY A 153 -40.06 -14.25 -10.59
C GLY A 153 -41.21 -13.84 -11.50
N ASP A 154 -40.96 -13.64 -12.80
CA ASP A 154 -42.00 -13.49 -13.82
C ASP A 154 -42.62 -14.87 -14.14
N GLU A 155 -43.40 -15.38 -13.18
CA GLU A 155 -44.44 -16.38 -13.42
C GLU A 155 -45.73 -15.72 -13.99
N ASP A 156 -45.72 -14.45 -14.38
CA ASP A 156 -46.77 -13.86 -15.22
C ASP A 156 -46.52 -14.19 -16.69
N ASN A 157 -46.71 -15.49 -16.97
CA ASN A 157 -46.71 -16.09 -18.27
C ASN A 157 -47.92 -15.58 -19.08
N PRO A 158 -47.76 -14.77 -20.14
CA PRO A 158 -48.90 -14.29 -20.95
C PRO A 158 -49.55 -15.39 -21.83
N PHE A 159 -49.14 -16.65 -21.65
CA PHE A 159 -49.66 -17.82 -22.35
C PHE A 159 -50.11 -18.96 -21.41
N ARG A 160 -50.54 -18.66 -20.19
CA ARG A 160 -51.30 -19.58 -19.33
C ARG A 160 -52.75 -19.14 -19.18
#